data_AF-A0A4D8RWS8-F1
#
_entry.id   AF-A0A4D8RWS8-F1
#
_cell.length_a   1.000
_cell.length_b   1.000
_cell.length_c   1.000
_cell.angle_alpha   90.00
_cell.angle_beta   90.00
_cell.angle_gamma   90.00
#
_symmetry.space_group_name_H-M   'P 1'
#
loop_
_entity.id
_entity.type
_entity.pdbx_description
1 polymer ?
#
loop_
_entity_poly.entity_id
_entity_poly.type
_entity_poly.pdbx_seq_one_letter_code
_entity_poly.pdbx_strand_id
1 'polypeptide(L)'
;MAQVETENKGFRLLPAPSKFENGEVKFGDRDIKIGGPLPKLAQDEKLIRVTHSLCPACYRLLPATIFEKDEKMYIRKICPEHGEFEDLYYGDVGMYYKFDYWEYEGKGPRVPYVDLKSPCPYNCGLCPMHHQHSALVNLVITNRCDLSCWYCFFYAEKAGYVFEPTLEQIKFMVDQLKRQDTTIVIQVTGGEPTLREDIVEVIKLLRESGVRHIQLNSWGGTFAKMYMADPDKAVRYAIALREAGVNTVYMSFDGTTRKTNPKNHWEVPYTLEVFRRAGMTSVVLVPTVIKTVNDHDLGNIVKFAARNMDVVRAINFQPVSLTGMMKRNMRAKFRITIPEVLKNIEDQTDGEVTRDSWYPIGTSVVFSRLVEALTGKEQFEMANHPSCGAGTYIYIEWRNGEPHFIPISKFIDLEGLLEYFKEKAEELKEGANKYWIGMKLLYNVRKFIDKEKGPKDFDVYKMLYNVVVSHNYEALGEWHYRTLFLGTMHFMDLYNYDINRVMRCDIHYVVPDGRVIPFCTYNVLNDLYRDKVLREYQIPLDDWIKKHGENSLGDAMKYRRVASTLEKGEIYKETYKYFNE
;
A
#
# COMPACT_ATOMS: atom_id res chain seq x y z
N MET A 1 -25.29 -17.93 -25.20
CA MET A 1 -24.95 -19.32 -24.85
C MET A 1 -23.63 -19.67 -25.53
N ALA A 2 -22.52 -19.48 -24.84
CA ALA A 2 -21.21 -19.98 -25.27
C ALA A 2 -20.90 -21.19 -24.38
N GLN A 3 -20.66 -22.35 -25.01
CA GLN A 3 -20.38 -23.61 -24.33
C GLN A 3 -19.16 -23.47 -23.43
N VAL A 4 -19.34 -23.75 -22.14
CA VAL A 4 -18.23 -23.99 -21.22
C VAL A 4 -17.86 -25.46 -21.35
N GLU A 5 -16.95 -25.74 -22.27
CA GLU A 5 -16.24 -27.03 -22.30
C GLU A 5 -15.32 -27.10 -21.08
N THR A 6 -15.71 -27.93 -20.10
CA THR A 6 -14.88 -28.35 -18.99
C THR A 6 -13.82 -29.32 -19.49
N GLU A 7 -12.82 -28.80 -20.20
CA GLU A 7 -11.58 -29.53 -20.43
C GLU A 7 -10.67 -29.42 -19.21
N ASN A 8 -10.11 -30.56 -18.83
CA ASN A 8 -9.10 -30.74 -17.79
C ASN A 8 -7.81 -30.00 -18.20
N LYS A 9 -7.78 -28.66 -18.06
CA LYS A 9 -6.68 -27.83 -18.53
C LYS A 9 -5.62 -27.69 -17.46
N GLY A 10 -4.49 -28.36 -17.69
CA GLY A 10 -3.22 -27.99 -17.07
C GLY A 10 -2.94 -26.49 -17.22
N PHE A 11 -2.06 -25.98 -16.35
CA PHE A 11 -1.70 -24.58 -16.27
C PHE A 11 -1.36 -23.97 -17.64
N ARG A 12 -2.13 -22.95 -18.08
CA ARG A 12 -1.88 -22.20 -19.33
C ARG A 12 -1.53 -20.76 -18.99
N LEU A 13 -0.35 -20.33 -19.43
CA LEU A 13 0.10 -18.94 -19.36
C LEU A 13 -0.86 -18.04 -20.16
N LEU A 14 -1.12 -16.85 -19.62
CA LEU A 14 -1.82 -15.81 -20.35
C LEU A 14 -0.90 -15.27 -21.46
N PRO A 15 -1.44 -14.85 -22.61
CA PRO A 15 -0.64 -14.21 -23.65
C PRO A 15 0.10 -12.99 -23.08
N ALA A 16 1.34 -12.77 -23.51
CA ALA A 16 2.05 -11.54 -23.18
C ALA A 16 1.28 -10.31 -23.73
N PRO A 17 1.22 -9.18 -23.00
CA PRO A 17 0.46 -8.00 -23.40
C PRO A 17 1.10 -7.22 -24.57
N SER A 18 2.35 -7.52 -24.89
CA SER A 18 3.12 -6.89 -25.95
C SER A 18 4.12 -7.86 -26.57
N LYS A 19 4.80 -7.42 -27.63
CA LYS A 19 5.90 -8.14 -28.27
C LYS A 19 7.10 -7.22 -28.43
N PHE A 20 8.31 -7.78 -28.37
CA PHE A 20 9.53 -7.10 -28.71
C PHE A 20 10.02 -7.55 -30.09
N GLU A 21 10.01 -6.62 -31.05
CA GLU A 21 10.34 -6.88 -32.46
C GLU A 21 11.18 -5.70 -33.00
N ASN A 22 12.26 -6.01 -33.72
CA ASN A 22 13.13 -5.01 -34.36
C ASN A 22 13.67 -3.92 -33.42
N GLY A 23 13.91 -4.23 -32.14
CA GLY A 23 14.42 -3.26 -31.16
C GLY A 23 13.36 -2.34 -30.54
N GLU A 24 12.08 -2.60 -30.82
CA GLU A 24 10.94 -1.84 -30.29
C GLU A 24 9.94 -2.77 -29.61
N VAL A 25 9.21 -2.22 -28.63
CA VAL A 25 8.05 -2.89 -28.04
C VAL A 25 6.79 -2.47 -28.80
N LYS A 26 6.06 -3.45 -29.31
CA LYS A 26 4.72 -3.28 -29.89
C LYS A 26 3.67 -3.57 -28.82
N PHE A 27 3.01 -2.53 -28.31
CA PHE A 27 2.01 -2.62 -27.25
C PHE A 27 0.66 -2.03 -27.72
N GLY A 28 -0.25 -2.89 -28.19
CA GLY A 28 -1.46 -2.41 -28.88
C GLY A 28 -1.06 -1.57 -30.10
N ASP A 29 -1.60 -0.36 -30.20
CA ASP A 29 -1.31 0.58 -31.29
C ASP A 29 -0.06 1.45 -31.05
N ARG A 30 0.73 1.14 -30.01
CA ARG A 30 1.92 1.93 -29.62
C ARG A 30 3.21 1.19 -29.94
N ASP A 31 4.11 1.93 -30.59
CA ASP A 31 5.49 1.56 -30.83
C ASP A 31 6.40 2.27 -29.84
N ILE A 32 6.97 1.50 -28.91
CA ILE A 32 7.79 2.04 -27.83
C ILE A 32 9.24 1.67 -28.07
N LYS A 33 10.05 2.69 -28.33
CA LYS A 33 11.48 2.56 -28.57
C LYS A 33 12.21 2.14 -27.30
N ILE A 34 13.36 1.50 -27.46
CA ILE A 34 14.27 1.16 -26.37
C ILE A 34 15.62 1.80 -26.62
N GLY A 35 16.28 2.19 -25.53
CA GLY A 35 17.66 2.63 -25.56
C GLY A 35 17.82 4.14 -25.69
N GLY A 36 18.96 4.59 -25.21
CA GLY A 36 19.39 5.98 -25.13
C GLY A 36 20.77 6.01 -24.46
N PRO A 37 21.41 7.19 -24.37
CA PRO A 37 22.70 7.29 -23.73
C PRO A 37 22.58 7.07 -22.22
N LEU A 38 23.56 6.38 -21.63
CA LEU A 38 23.73 6.35 -20.18
C LEU A 38 24.10 7.76 -19.72
N PRO A 39 23.36 8.38 -18.78
CA PRO A 39 23.67 9.71 -18.31
C PRO A 39 25.07 9.78 -17.69
N LYS A 40 25.79 10.86 -18.01
CA LYS A 40 27.09 11.16 -17.38
C LYS A 40 26.85 11.84 -16.04
N LEU A 41 27.76 11.60 -15.11
CA LEU A 41 27.79 12.27 -13.82
C LEU A 41 28.68 13.52 -13.87
N ALA A 42 28.30 14.54 -13.12
CA ALA A 42 29.14 15.68 -12.83
C ALA A 42 30.22 15.32 -11.79
N GLN A 43 31.20 16.20 -11.60
CA GLN A 43 32.35 15.93 -10.71
C GLN A 43 31.95 15.83 -9.23
N ASP A 44 30.87 16.51 -8.84
CA ASP A 44 30.28 16.52 -7.50
C ASP A 44 29.24 15.41 -7.27
N GLU A 45 29.04 14.53 -8.25
CA GLU A 45 28.01 13.48 -8.20
C GLU A 45 28.63 12.10 -8.03
N LYS A 46 28.09 11.33 -7.10
CA LYS A 46 28.56 9.97 -6.82
C LYS A 46 27.56 8.94 -7.33
N LEU A 47 28.02 8.05 -8.22
CA LEU A 47 27.19 6.96 -8.73
C LEU A 47 26.80 6.02 -7.59
N ILE A 48 25.51 5.71 -7.49
CA ILE A 48 24.99 4.71 -6.55
C ILE A 48 24.60 3.45 -7.28
N ARG A 49 23.77 3.56 -8.32
CA ARG A 49 23.25 2.41 -9.06
C ARG A 49 22.90 2.80 -10.50
N VAL A 50 23.05 1.87 -11.43
CA VAL A 50 22.48 1.98 -12.78
C VAL A 50 21.21 1.14 -12.82
N THR A 51 20.15 1.70 -13.39
CA THR A 51 18.86 1.03 -13.58
C THR A 51 18.30 1.36 -14.96
N HIS A 52 17.10 0.87 -15.25
CA HIS A 52 16.28 1.35 -16.35
C HIS A 52 15.15 2.24 -15.81
N SER A 53 14.73 3.19 -16.62
CA SER A 53 13.63 4.10 -16.35
C SER A 53 12.87 4.41 -17.64
N LEU A 54 11.80 5.18 -17.54
CA LEU A 54 10.94 5.52 -18.67
C LEU A 54 11.04 6.99 -19.02
N CYS A 55 11.04 7.31 -20.31
CA CYS A 55 10.81 8.67 -20.76
C CYS A 55 9.38 9.12 -20.36
N PRO A 56 9.20 10.25 -19.67
CA PRO A 56 7.86 10.73 -19.30
C PRO A 56 6.97 11.13 -20.48
N ALA A 57 7.54 11.35 -21.67
CA ALA A 57 6.80 11.80 -22.85
C ALA A 57 6.41 10.64 -23.79
N CYS A 58 7.36 9.77 -24.14
CA CYS A 58 7.13 8.69 -25.13
C CYS A 58 7.26 7.28 -24.57
N TYR A 59 7.43 7.12 -23.25
CA TYR A 59 7.62 5.83 -22.58
C TYR A 59 8.85 5.03 -23.03
N ARG A 60 9.73 5.59 -23.87
CA ARG A 60 10.97 4.93 -24.25
C ARG A 60 11.70 4.38 -23.01
N LEU A 61 12.07 3.10 -23.04
CA LEU A 61 12.84 2.46 -21.98
C LEU A 61 14.29 2.93 -22.09
N LEU A 62 14.80 3.58 -21.06
CA LEU A 62 16.09 4.27 -21.05
C LEU A 62 16.99 3.73 -19.93
N PRO A 63 18.31 3.63 -20.14
CA PRO A 63 19.23 3.52 -19.01
C PRO A 63 19.13 4.78 -18.14
N ALA A 64 19.24 4.61 -16.84
CA ALA A 64 19.16 5.68 -15.85
C ALA A 64 20.21 5.48 -14.76
N THR A 65 20.73 6.58 -14.24
CA THR A 65 21.70 6.61 -13.13
C THR A 65 21.01 7.14 -11.89
N ILE A 66 21.11 6.40 -10.79
CA ILE A 66 20.80 6.89 -9.45
C ILE A 66 22.13 7.35 -8.84
N PHE A 67 22.17 8.59 -8.36
CA PHE A 67 23.38 9.23 -7.87
C PHE A 67 23.08 10.11 -6.65
N GLU A 68 24.11 10.25 -5.82
CA GLU A 68 24.13 11.12 -4.65
C GLU A 68 24.58 12.53 -5.05
N LYS A 69 23.86 13.53 -4.55
CA LYS A 69 24.16 14.97 -4.65
C LYS A 69 23.48 15.73 -3.51
N ASP A 70 24.18 16.66 -2.87
CA ASP A 70 23.63 17.52 -1.80
C ASP A 70 22.89 16.72 -0.70
N GLU A 71 23.50 15.63 -0.22
CA GLU A 71 22.94 14.69 0.78
C GLU A 71 21.61 14.03 0.40
N LYS A 72 21.26 14.05 -0.89
CA LYS A 72 20.06 13.45 -1.48
C LYS A 72 20.40 12.49 -2.61
N MET A 73 19.44 11.62 -2.93
CA MET A 73 19.52 10.74 -4.10
C MET A 73 18.63 11.26 -5.22
N TYR A 74 19.20 11.32 -6.41
CA TYR A 74 18.51 11.71 -7.64
C TYR A 74 18.57 10.59 -8.66
N ILE A 75 17.61 10.57 -9.58
CA ILE A 75 17.61 9.69 -10.75
C ILE A 75 17.64 10.55 -12.02
N ARG A 76 18.60 10.26 -12.91
CA ARG A 76 18.75 10.92 -14.21
C ARG A 76 18.57 9.93 -15.35
N LYS A 77 17.96 10.37 -16.44
CA LYS A 77 17.81 9.65 -17.71
C LYS A 77 17.76 10.63 -18.88
N ILE A 78 18.24 10.21 -20.04
CA ILE A 78 18.30 11.06 -21.23
C ILE A 78 17.54 10.38 -22.37
N CYS A 79 16.45 11.00 -22.81
CA CYS A 79 15.74 10.58 -24.00
C CYS A 79 16.36 11.25 -25.23
N PRO A 80 16.74 10.51 -26.29
CA PRO A 80 17.26 11.10 -27.52
C PRO A 80 16.32 12.10 -28.21
N GLU A 81 15.02 12.00 -27.94
CA GLU A 81 13.98 12.86 -28.54
C GLU A 81 13.50 13.98 -27.60
N HIS A 82 13.52 13.74 -26.29
CA HIS A 82 12.89 14.63 -25.29
C HIS A 82 13.87 15.24 -24.30
N GLY A 83 15.17 14.95 -24.44
CA GLY A 83 16.22 15.51 -23.60
C GLY A 83 16.37 14.83 -22.24
N GLU A 84 17.03 15.53 -21.32
CA GLU A 84 17.35 15.05 -19.99
C GLU A 84 16.19 15.22 -19.01
N PHE A 85 15.98 14.20 -18.19
CA PHE A 85 15.09 14.24 -17.04
C PHE A 85 15.86 13.87 -15.79
N GLU A 86 15.73 14.71 -14.76
CA GLU A 86 16.28 14.51 -13.44
C GLU A 86 15.18 14.81 -12.40
N ASP A 87 15.04 13.94 -11.41
CA ASP A 87 14.10 14.12 -10.30
C ASP A 87 14.63 13.51 -9.00
N LEU A 88 14.06 13.95 -7.88
CA LEU A 88 14.39 13.43 -6.56
C LEU A 88 13.95 11.97 -6.45
N TYR A 89 14.90 11.10 -6.09
CA TYR A 89 14.67 9.68 -5.86
C TYR A 89 14.43 9.39 -4.38
N TYR A 90 15.28 9.93 -3.50
CA TYR A 90 15.20 9.75 -2.04
C TYR A 90 15.80 10.96 -1.31
N GLY A 91 15.08 11.52 -0.33
CA GLY A 91 15.39 12.81 0.29
C GLY A 91 16.53 12.85 1.33
N ASP A 92 17.13 11.72 1.69
CA ASP A 92 18.20 11.63 2.70
C ASP A 92 19.11 10.43 2.41
N VAL A 93 20.40 10.69 2.15
CA VAL A 93 21.40 9.67 1.81
C VAL A 93 21.73 8.74 2.98
N GLY A 94 21.80 9.26 4.20
CA GLY A 94 22.09 8.45 5.38
C GLY A 94 20.99 7.41 5.63
N MET A 95 19.74 7.83 5.54
CA MET A 95 18.57 6.95 5.63
C MET A 95 18.50 5.98 4.45
N TYR A 96 18.88 6.39 3.23
CA TYR A 96 18.96 5.48 2.10
C TYR A 96 19.91 4.31 2.41
N TYR A 97 21.14 4.58 2.85
CA TYR A 97 22.10 3.53 3.15
C TYR A 97 21.67 2.64 4.32
N LYS A 98 21.06 3.21 5.36
CA LYS A 98 20.46 2.42 6.44
C LYS A 98 19.42 1.43 5.91
N PHE A 99 18.57 1.86 4.97
CA PHE A 99 17.51 1.02 4.43
C PHE A 99 18.04 0.01 3.41
N ASP A 100 19.04 0.39 2.61
CA ASP A 100 19.73 -0.47 1.63
C ASP A 100 20.48 -1.62 2.31
N TYR A 101 21.01 -1.43 3.52
CA TYR A 101 21.62 -2.51 4.32
C TYR A 101 20.66 -3.69 4.59
N TRP A 102 19.37 -3.39 4.73
CA TRP A 102 18.31 -4.38 4.96
C TRP A 102 17.62 -4.82 3.66
N GLU A 103 18.27 -4.62 2.51
CA GLU A 103 17.79 -5.11 1.22
C GLU A 103 17.88 -6.64 1.16
N TYR A 104 16.78 -7.27 0.73
CA TYR A 104 16.73 -8.70 0.45
C TYR A 104 16.20 -8.93 -0.96
N GLU A 105 16.73 -9.96 -1.61
CA GLU A 105 16.15 -10.49 -2.82
C GLU A 105 15.07 -11.51 -2.46
N GLY A 106 13.86 -11.30 -3.01
CA GLY A 106 12.74 -12.22 -2.81
C GLY A 106 12.82 -13.45 -3.71
N LYS A 107 11.93 -14.40 -3.45
CA LYS A 107 11.88 -15.71 -4.14
C LYS A 107 11.18 -15.68 -5.50
N GLY A 108 10.61 -14.54 -5.90
CA GLY A 108 9.79 -14.47 -7.10
C GLY A 108 8.40 -15.09 -6.93
N PRO A 109 7.55 -14.98 -7.96
CA PRO A 109 6.31 -15.74 -8.03
C PRO A 109 6.61 -17.22 -8.26
N ARG A 110 5.97 -18.12 -7.50
CA ARG A 110 6.06 -19.57 -7.76
C ARG A 110 5.57 -19.95 -9.15
N VAL A 111 4.59 -19.21 -9.67
CA VAL A 111 3.97 -19.44 -10.96
C VAL A 111 3.92 -18.12 -11.74
N PRO A 112 4.65 -18.00 -12.87
CA PRO A 112 4.53 -16.81 -13.72
C PRO A 112 3.18 -16.80 -14.43
N TYR A 113 2.58 -15.63 -14.65
CA TYR A 113 1.25 -15.54 -15.27
C TYR A 113 1.29 -15.33 -16.80
N VAL A 114 2.38 -14.76 -17.31
CA VAL A 114 2.60 -14.52 -18.74
C VAL A 114 3.99 -14.98 -19.19
N ASP A 115 4.10 -15.34 -20.46
CA ASP A 115 5.40 -15.57 -21.12
C ASP A 115 6.24 -14.29 -21.19
N LEU A 116 7.57 -14.45 -21.18
CA LEU A 116 8.50 -13.35 -21.41
C LEU A 116 8.67 -13.09 -22.91
N LYS A 117 8.04 -12.02 -23.41
CA LYS A 117 8.10 -11.58 -24.82
C LYS A 117 8.60 -10.15 -25.01
N SER A 118 8.64 -9.37 -23.94
CA SER A 118 9.05 -7.97 -23.92
C SER A 118 9.83 -7.64 -22.65
N PRO A 119 10.64 -6.56 -22.64
CA PRO A 119 11.32 -6.11 -21.44
C PRO A 119 10.35 -5.49 -20.41
N CYS A 120 10.77 -5.46 -19.14
CA CYS A 120 10.03 -4.77 -18.09
C CYS A 120 10.01 -3.25 -18.37
N PRO A 121 8.87 -2.55 -18.22
CA PRO A 121 7.59 -2.98 -17.65
C PRO A 121 6.52 -3.26 -18.70
N TYR A 122 6.89 -3.67 -19.92
CA TYR A 122 5.95 -3.90 -21.03
C TYR A 122 5.44 -5.32 -21.14
N ASN A 123 5.92 -6.22 -20.28
CA ASN A 123 5.51 -7.61 -20.21
C ASN A 123 4.66 -7.90 -18.96
N CYS A 124 4.04 -6.88 -18.35
CA CYS A 124 3.48 -7.02 -17.01
C CYS A 124 2.21 -7.88 -16.98
N GLY A 125 2.07 -8.60 -15.87
CA GLY A 125 1.22 -9.77 -15.70
C GLY A 125 2.00 -10.83 -14.92
N LEU A 126 2.65 -10.44 -13.81
CA LEU A 126 3.55 -11.23 -12.94
C LEU A 126 4.40 -12.27 -13.71
N CYS A 127 5.28 -11.78 -14.59
CA CYS A 127 6.16 -12.56 -15.46
C CYS A 127 7.43 -13.09 -14.74
N PRO A 128 8.25 -13.94 -15.38
CA PRO A 128 9.48 -14.51 -14.77
C PRO A 128 10.56 -13.50 -14.33
N MET A 129 10.49 -12.22 -14.75
CA MET A 129 11.41 -11.17 -14.28
C MET A 129 11.07 -10.66 -12.87
N HIS A 130 9.97 -11.11 -12.26
CA HIS A 130 9.59 -10.67 -10.91
C HIS A 130 10.34 -11.43 -9.83
N HIS A 131 10.81 -10.67 -8.83
CA HIS A 131 11.55 -11.20 -7.68
C HIS A 131 10.65 -11.31 -6.44
N GLN A 132 9.34 -11.05 -6.58
CA GLN A 132 8.41 -11.10 -5.46
C GLN A 132 7.04 -11.66 -5.85
N HIS A 133 6.40 -12.37 -4.94
CA HIS A 133 4.99 -12.77 -5.04
C HIS A 133 4.06 -11.63 -4.58
N SER A 134 2.76 -11.81 -4.71
CA SER A 134 1.81 -10.82 -4.18
C SER A 134 1.73 -10.87 -2.66
N ALA A 135 1.88 -9.73 -2.00
CA ALA A 135 1.61 -9.53 -0.58
C ALA A 135 0.22 -8.92 -0.35
N LEU A 136 -0.11 -7.92 -1.16
CA LEU A 136 -1.38 -7.20 -1.15
C LEU A 136 -1.89 -7.06 -2.57
N VAL A 137 -3.13 -7.45 -2.82
CA VAL A 137 -3.73 -7.33 -4.16
C VAL A 137 -4.94 -6.42 -4.12
N ASN A 138 -4.89 -5.36 -4.92
CA ASN A 138 -5.99 -4.46 -5.18
C ASN A 138 -6.96 -5.12 -6.15
N LEU A 139 -8.23 -5.18 -5.76
CA LEU A 139 -9.34 -5.66 -6.57
C LEU A 139 -10.28 -4.48 -6.83
N VAL A 140 -10.20 -3.92 -8.04
CA VAL A 140 -11.14 -2.86 -8.47
C VAL A 140 -12.49 -3.50 -8.74
N ILE A 141 -13.52 -3.08 -8.00
CA ILE A 141 -14.88 -3.57 -8.19
C ILE A 141 -15.83 -2.52 -8.75
N THR A 142 -15.45 -1.25 -8.77
CA THR A 142 -16.25 -0.17 -9.36
C THR A 142 -15.35 1.00 -9.72
N ASN A 143 -15.67 1.78 -10.74
CA ASN A 143 -15.09 3.12 -10.93
C ASN A 143 -16.08 4.25 -10.56
N ARG A 144 -17.27 3.94 -10.01
CA ARG A 144 -18.21 4.95 -9.52
C ARG A 144 -17.73 5.52 -8.19
N CYS A 145 -17.82 6.84 -8.02
CA CYS A 145 -17.45 7.52 -6.79
C CYS A 145 -18.33 8.74 -6.56
N ASP A 146 -18.81 8.92 -5.34
CA ASP A 146 -19.63 10.04 -4.91
C ASP A 146 -18.79 11.27 -4.48
N LEU A 147 -17.46 11.18 -4.61
CA LEU A 147 -16.52 12.29 -4.46
C LEU A 147 -15.83 12.66 -5.79
N SER A 148 -15.14 13.80 -5.78
CA SER A 148 -14.31 14.28 -6.90
C SER A 148 -13.03 14.91 -6.37
N CYS A 149 -12.21 14.11 -5.66
CA CYS A 149 -10.97 14.57 -5.07
C CYS A 149 -10.03 15.12 -6.16
N TRP A 150 -9.44 16.30 -5.92
CA TRP A 150 -8.68 17.03 -6.94
C TRP A 150 -7.41 16.31 -7.41
N TYR A 151 -6.83 15.46 -6.56
CA TYR A 151 -5.66 14.62 -6.86
C TYR A 151 -6.04 13.19 -7.32
N CYS A 152 -7.34 12.88 -7.45
CA CYS A 152 -7.80 11.56 -7.88
C CYS A 152 -8.04 11.52 -9.40
N PHE A 153 -7.68 10.40 -10.02
CA PHE A 153 -7.81 10.17 -11.46
C PHE A 153 -8.70 8.97 -11.79
N PHE A 154 -9.30 8.33 -10.79
CA PHE A 154 -9.98 7.04 -10.88
C PHE A 154 -11.49 7.17 -10.61
N TYR A 155 -12.24 7.77 -11.54
CA TYR A 155 -13.71 7.79 -11.45
C TYR A 155 -14.41 7.86 -12.82
N ALA A 156 -15.64 7.32 -12.88
CA ALA A 156 -16.41 7.06 -14.09
C ALA A 156 -16.61 8.28 -15.00
N GLU A 157 -16.90 9.46 -14.44
CA GLU A 157 -17.14 10.67 -15.22
C GLU A 157 -15.89 11.11 -16.00
N LYS A 158 -14.71 10.91 -15.40
CA LYS A 158 -13.44 11.20 -16.05
C LYS A 158 -13.06 10.13 -17.09
N ALA A 159 -13.55 8.91 -16.90
CA ALA A 159 -13.30 7.78 -17.79
C ALA A 159 -14.25 7.75 -19.01
N GLY A 160 -15.48 8.26 -18.88
CA GLY A 160 -16.52 8.22 -19.91
C GLY A 160 -17.26 6.88 -20.00
N TYR A 161 -17.10 6.00 -19.01
CA TYR A 161 -17.75 4.69 -18.94
C TYR A 161 -17.85 4.19 -17.50
N VAL A 162 -18.75 3.23 -17.24
CA VAL A 162 -18.81 2.52 -15.95
C VAL A 162 -18.02 1.23 -16.05
N PHE A 163 -17.23 0.93 -15.04
CA PHE A 163 -16.61 -0.37 -14.84
C PHE A 163 -17.13 -0.95 -13.54
N GLU A 164 -17.83 -2.08 -13.62
CA GLU A 164 -18.37 -2.75 -12.44
C GLU A 164 -18.48 -4.26 -12.73
N PRO A 165 -17.41 -5.05 -12.45
CA PRO A 165 -17.36 -6.44 -12.84
C PRO A 165 -18.44 -7.26 -12.12
N THR A 166 -18.94 -8.29 -12.80
CA THR A 166 -19.90 -9.23 -12.23
C THR A 166 -19.24 -10.09 -11.14
N LEU A 167 -20.05 -10.73 -10.29
CA LEU A 167 -19.55 -11.69 -9.29
C LEU A 167 -18.74 -12.83 -9.94
N GLU A 168 -19.12 -13.27 -11.14
CA GLU A 168 -18.40 -14.30 -11.91
C GLU A 168 -17.00 -13.81 -12.35
N GLN A 169 -16.89 -12.57 -12.83
CA GLN A 169 -15.61 -11.95 -13.18
C GLN A 169 -14.73 -11.75 -11.94
N ILE A 170 -15.33 -11.32 -10.81
CA ILE A 170 -14.62 -11.21 -9.53
C ILE A 170 -14.10 -12.57 -9.09
N LYS A 171 -14.94 -13.61 -9.15
CA LYS A 171 -14.53 -14.99 -8.83
C LYS A 171 -13.38 -15.43 -9.71
N PHE A 172 -13.44 -15.20 -11.01
CA PHE A 172 -12.37 -15.54 -11.94
C PHE A 172 -11.05 -14.86 -11.55
N MET A 173 -11.06 -13.56 -11.25
CA MET A 173 -9.88 -12.82 -10.80
C MET A 173 -9.27 -13.44 -9.52
N VAL A 174 -10.11 -13.79 -8.54
CA VAL A 174 -9.65 -14.41 -7.29
C VAL A 174 -9.09 -15.82 -7.54
N ASP A 175 -9.75 -16.61 -8.38
CA ASP A 175 -9.27 -17.94 -8.77
C ASP A 175 -7.90 -17.85 -9.49
N GLN A 176 -7.65 -16.79 -10.26
CA GLN A 176 -6.32 -16.54 -10.83
C GLN A 176 -5.29 -16.25 -9.74
N LEU A 177 -5.62 -15.41 -8.75
CA LEU A 177 -4.71 -15.06 -7.66
C LEU A 177 -4.28 -16.27 -6.83
N LYS A 178 -5.23 -17.15 -6.50
CA LYS A 178 -4.97 -18.34 -5.68
C LYS A 178 -3.92 -19.29 -6.28
N ARG A 179 -3.65 -19.19 -7.58
CA ARG A 179 -2.60 -19.97 -8.26
C ARG A 179 -1.19 -19.67 -7.74
N GLN A 180 -0.97 -18.53 -7.08
CA GLN A 180 0.31 -18.23 -6.43
C GLN A 180 0.60 -19.14 -5.23
N ASP A 181 -0.40 -19.84 -4.69
CA ASP A 181 -0.29 -20.72 -3.52
C ASP A 181 0.39 -20.04 -2.32
N THR A 182 0.10 -18.75 -2.14
CA THR A 182 0.55 -17.93 -1.02
C THR A 182 -0.65 -17.33 -0.30
N THR A 183 -0.47 -16.85 0.92
CA THR A 183 -1.55 -16.15 1.63
C THR A 183 -1.79 -14.80 0.95
N ILE A 184 -3.03 -14.55 0.52
CA ILE A 184 -3.37 -13.35 -0.25
C ILE A 184 -4.22 -12.43 0.61
N VAL A 185 -3.72 -11.21 0.79
CA VAL A 185 -4.54 -10.09 1.27
C VAL A 185 -5.18 -9.42 0.07
N ILE A 186 -6.52 -9.35 0.04
CA ILE A 186 -7.24 -8.61 -1.01
C ILE A 186 -7.75 -7.29 -0.44
N GLN A 187 -7.39 -6.21 -1.11
CA GLN A 187 -7.89 -4.88 -0.87
C GLN A 187 -8.96 -4.56 -1.91
N VAL A 188 -10.22 -4.63 -1.48
CA VAL A 188 -11.38 -4.27 -2.29
C VAL A 188 -11.43 -2.77 -2.45
N THR A 189 -11.33 -2.31 -3.69
CA THR A 189 -11.08 -0.89 -4.02
C THR A 189 -11.77 -0.49 -5.32
N GLY A 190 -11.49 0.73 -5.79
CA GLY A 190 -12.01 1.28 -7.01
C GLY A 190 -12.25 2.78 -6.90
N GLY A 191 -13.45 3.22 -7.27
CA GLY A 191 -13.99 4.50 -6.82
C GLY A 191 -14.36 4.42 -5.34
N GLU A 192 -15.66 4.39 -5.02
CA GLU A 192 -16.14 4.07 -3.67
C GLU A 192 -16.85 2.71 -3.68
N PRO A 193 -16.20 1.63 -3.21
CA PRO A 193 -16.76 0.28 -3.20
C PRO A 193 -18.14 0.17 -2.55
N THR A 194 -18.42 0.95 -1.51
CA THR A 194 -19.71 0.92 -0.80
C THR A 194 -20.89 1.47 -1.61
N LEU A 195 -20.66 1.99 -2.82
CA LEU A 195 -21.73 2.37 -3.76
C LEU A 195 -22.30 1.16 -4.53
N ARG A 196 -21.68 -0.02 -4.44
CA ARG A 196 -22.24 -1.25 -4.97
C ARG A 196 -23.32 -1.78 -4.04
N GLU A 197 -24.49 -2.04 -4.62
CA GLU A 197 -25.61 -2.64 -3.90
C GLU A 197 -25.29 -4.06 -3.44
N ASP A 198 -24.45 -4.78 -4.19
CA ASP A 198 -24.04 -6.16 -3.96
C ASP A 198 -22.68 -6.29 -3.21
N ILE A 199 -22.22 -5.23 -2.53
CA ILE A 199 -20.90 -5.25 -1.87
C ILE A 199 -20.79 -6.38 -0.84
N VAL A 200 -21.86 -6.67 -0.09
CA VAL A 200 -21.85 -7.73 0.93
C VAL A 200 -21.64 -9.10 0.26
N GLU A 201 -22.27 -9.33 -0.88
CA GLU A 201 -22.15 -10.54 -1.70
C GLU A 201 -20.74 -10.66 -2.28
N VAL A 202 -20.14 -9.56 -2.74
CA VAL A 202 -18.74 -9.52 -3.17
C VAL A 202 -17.82 -9.99 -2.04
N ILE A 203 -17.97 -9.44 -0.82
CA ILE A 203 -17.12 -9.83 0.32
C ILE A 203 -17.31 -11.31 0.68
N LYS A 204 -18.56 -11.82 0.71
CA LYS A 204 -18.84 -13.24 0.96
C LYS A 204 -18.17 -14.14 -0.06
N LEU A 205 -18.25 -13.78 -1.34
CA LEU A 205 -17.61 -14.52 -2.43
C LEU A 205 -16.08 -14.59 -2.24
N LEU A 206 -15.43 -13.50 -1.81
CA LEU A 206 -14.00 -13.51 -1.50
C LEU A 206 -13.68 -14.46 -0.35
N ARG A 207 -14.50 -14.46 0.72
CA ARG A 207 -14.33 -15.38 1.86
C ARG A 207 -14.49 -16.84 1.48
N GLU A 208 -15.57 -17.16 0.77
CA GLU A 208 -15.86 -18.50 0.27
C GLU A 208 -14.77 -18.99 -0.69
N SER A 209 -14.16 -18.07 -1.43
CA SER A 209 -13.00 -18.35 -2.28
C SER A 209 -11.71 -18.57 -1.48
N GLY A 210 -11.70 -18.43 -0.16
CA GLY A 210 -10.55 -18.72 0.72
C GLY A 210 -9.63 -17.53 0.98
N VAL A 211 -10.06 -16.30 0.68
CA VAL A 211 -9.31 -15.08 1.03
C VAL A 211 -9.37 -14.89 2.54
N ARG A 212 -8.19 -14.91 3.19
CA ARG A 212 -8.08 -14.84 4.66
C ARG A 212 -8.09 -13.42 5.21
N HIS A 213 -7.56 -12.46 4.47
CA HIS A 213 -7.56 -11.07 4.89
C HIS A 213 -8.19 -10.18 3.81
N ILE A 214 -9.31 -9.54 4.13
CA ILE A 214 -10.02 -8.63 3.24
C ILE A 214 -9.97 -7.23 3.83
N GLN A 215 -9.40 -6.31 3.06
CA GLN A 215 -9.42 -4.89 3.34
C GLN A 215 -10.47 -4.22 2.46
N LEU A 216 -11.25 -3.29 3.03
CA LEU A 216 -12.22 -2.49 2.30
C LEU A 216 -11.71 -1.05 2.22
N ASN A 217 -11.35 -0.59 1.03
CA ASN A 217 -11.06 0.83 0.83
C ASN A 217 -12.36 1.61 0.84
N SER A 218 -12.39 2.69 1.63
CA SER A 218 -13.51 3.61 1.63
C SER A 218 -13.04 5.00 2.06
N TRP A 219 -13.74 6.03 1.61
CA TRP A 219 -13.58 7.35 2.24
C TRP A 219 -14.44 7.49 3.51
N GLY A 220 -15.29 6.51 3.84
CA GLY A 220 -16.05 6.44 5.08
C GLY A 220 -17.41 7.14 5.03
N GLY A 221 -17.65 8.01 4.04
CA GLY A 221 -18.85 8.83 4.00
C GLY A 221 -20.16 8.07 3.82
N THR A 222 -20.17 6.88 3.22
CA THR A 222 -21.38 6.04 3.17
C THR A 222 -21.91 5.74 4.57
N PHE A 223 -21.03 5.41 5.51
CA PHE A 223 -21.39 5.16 6.90
C PHE A 223 -21.89 6.42 7.60
N ALA A 224 -21.21 7.56 7.44
CA ALA A 224 -21.62 8.83 8.02
C ALA A 224 -22.98 9.29 7.47
N LYS A 225 -23.20 9.22 6.15
CA LYS A 225 -24.49 9.55 5.52
C LYS A 225 -25.62 8.69 6.06
N MET A 226 -25.40 7.38 6.18
CA MET A 226 -26.37 6.48 6.79
C MET A 226 -26.60 6.84 8.26
N TYR A 227 -25.55 7.15 9.02
CA TYR A 227 -25.65 7.49 10.43
C TYR A 227 -26.52 8.74 10.65
N MET A 228 -26.33 9.76 9.83
CA MET A 228 -27.11 11.01 9.92
C MET A 228 -28.59 10.81 9.56
N ALA A 229 -28.92 9.79 8.77
CA ALA A 229 -30.30 9.46 8.41
C ALA A 229 -30.95 8.50 9.42
N ASP A 230 -30.23 7.43 9.78
CA ASP A 230 -30.64 6.38 10.72
C ASP A 230 -29.36 5.69 11.27
N PRO A 231 -28.95 6.02 12.52
CA PRO A 231 -27.78 5.42 13.16
C PRO A 231 -27.80 3.89 13.22
N ASP A 232 -28.96 3.27 13.47
CA ASP A 232 -29.06 1.82 13.61
C ASP A 232 -28.93 1.12 12.27
N LYS A 233 -29.43 1.74 11.20
CA LYS A 233 -29.20 1.26 9.83
C LYS A 233 -27.71 1.28 9.47
N ALA A 234 -27.00 2.35 9.81
CA ALA A 234 -25.56 2.45 9.56
C ALA A 234 -24.77 1.37 10.29
N VAL A 235 -25.10 1.14 11.57
CA VAL A 235 -24.48 0.09 12.39
C VAL A 235 -24.78 -1.30 11.86
N ARG A 236 -26.03 -1.61 11.49
CA ARG A 236 -26.39 -2.89 10.86
C ARG A 236 -25.64 -3.12 9.56
N TYR A 237 -25.45 -2.08 8.74
CA TYR A 237 -24.69 -2.18 7.50
C TYR A 237 -23.21 -2.48 7.74
N ALA A 238 -22.58 -1.80 8.71
CA ALA A 238 -21.19 -2.07 9.09
C ALA A 238 -21.01 -3.50 9.68
N ILE A 239 -21.96 -3.97 10.49
CA ILE A 239 -22.00 -5.35 10.99
C ILE A 239 -22.07 -6.35 9.83
N ALA A 240 -22.96 -6.11 8.86
CA ALA A 240 -23.11 -6.99 7.69
C ALA A 240 -21.80 -7.12 6.89
N LEU A 241 -21.05 -6.03 6.69
CA LEU A 241 -19.74 -6.06 6.03
C LEU A 241 -18.70 -6.83 6.86
N ARG A 242 -18.66 -6.61 8.18
CA ARG A 242 -17.75 -7.33 9.08
C ARG A 242 -18.03 -8.83 9.07
N GLU A 243 -19.29 -9.22 9.22
CA GLU A 243 -19.73 -10.63 9.24
C GLU A 243 -19.57 -11.31 7.88
N ALA A 244 -19.75 -10.56 6.78
CA ALA A 244 -19.41 -11.05 5.44
C ALA A 244 -17.90 -11.31 5.29
N GLY A 245 -17.06 -10.68 6.10
CA GLY A 245 -15.64 -10.98 6.20
C GLY A 245 -14.68 -9.82 5.98
N VAL A 246 -15.12 -8.56 6.01
CA VAL A 246 -14.17 -7.43 6.07
C VAL A 246 -13.40 -7.50 7.39
N ASN A 247 -12.07 -7.61 7.33
CA ASN A 247 -11.24 -7.53 8.54
C ASN A 247 -10.90 -6.10 8.89
N THR A 248 -10.57 -5.31 7.87
CA THR A 248 -9.95 -4.00 8.05
C THR A 248 -10.58 -3.01 7.09
N VAL A 249 -10.97 -1.85 7.58
CA VAL A 249 -11.34 -0.72 6.73
C VAL A 249 -10.09 0.10 6.47
N TYR A 250 -9.70 0.21 5.20
CA TYR A 250 -8.58 1.01 4.75
C TYR A 250 -9.11 2.40 4.37
N MET A 251 -9.19 3.26 5.38
CA MET A 251 -9.99 4.48 5.32
C MET A 251 -9.14 5.69 4.93
N SER A 252 -9.56 6.39 3.88
CA SER A 252 -8.93 7.66 3.52
C SER A 252 -9.00 8.67 4.68
N PHE A 253 -7.89 9.35 4.99
CA PHE A 253 -7.85 10.35 6.04
C PHE A 253 -6.63 11.25 5.85
N ASP A 254 -6.79 12.40 5.21
CA ASP A 254 -5.66 13.24 4.77
C ASP A 254 -5.12 14.20 5.83
N GLY A 255 -5.76 14.27 7.00
CA GLY A 255 -5.47 15.28 8.01
C GLY A 255 -6.58 15.47 9.03
N THR A 256 -6.27 16.26 10.06
CA THR A 256 -7.13 16.52 11.22
C THR A 256 -7.94 17.81 11.10
N THR A 257 -7.64 18.67 10.13
CA THR A 257 -8.34 19.95 9.93
C THR A 257 -9.17 19.96 8.65
N ARG A 258 -10.10 20.92 8.54
CA ARG A 258 -10.89 21.16 7.31
C ARG A 258 -10.00 21.43 6.09
N LYS A 259 -8.86 22.09 6.31
CA LYS A 259 -7.91 22.50 5.25
C LYS A 259 -7.03 21.35 4.79
N THR A 260 -6.55 20.53 5.73
CA THR A 260 -5.68 19.39 5.42
C THR A 260 -6.48 18.18 4.95
N ASN A 261 -7.75 18.07 5.35
CA ASN A 261 -8.65 17.00 4.95
C ASN A 261 -10.05 17.49 4.50
N PRO A 262 -10.13 18.29 3.42
CA PRO A 262 -11.42 18.72 2.88
C PRO A 262 -12.23 17.54 2.28
N LYS A 263 -11.59 16.38 2.12
CA LYS A 263 -12.20 15.19 1.55
C LYS A 263 -13.26 14.61 2.46
N ASN A 264 -12.96 14.40 3.73
CA ASN A 264 -13.88 13.71 4.64
C ASN A 264 -13.81 14.12 6.12
N HIS A 265 -13.16 15.25 6.45
CA HIS A 265 -13.01 15.72 7.83
C HIS A 265 -14.34 15.72 8.61
N TRP A 266 -15.44 16.16 8.01
CA TRP A 266 -16.73 16.22 8.70
C TRP A 266 -17.39 14.86 8.91
N GLU A 267 -17.13 13.90 8.04
CA GLU A 267 -17.78 12.60 8.04
C GLU A 267 -17.07 11.60 8.97
N VAL A 268 -15.75 11.72 9.11
CA VAL A 268 -14.91 10.81 9.90
C VAL A 268 -15.43 10.55 11.33
N PRO A 269 -15.81 11.57 12.14
CA PRO A 269 -16.29 11.33 13.50
C PRO A 269 -17.48 10.36 13.57
N TYR A 270 -18.44 10.52 12.66
CA TYR A 270 -19.64 9.69 12.59
C TYR A 270 -19.35 8.30 12.03
N THR A 271 -18.46 8.21 11.04
CA THR A 271 -17.99 6.92 10.52
C THR A 271 -17.32 6.09 11.61
N LEU A 272 -16.43 6.70 12.41
CA LEU A 272 -15.79 6.01 13.52
C LEU A 272 -16.80 5.58 14.59
N GLU A 273 -17.81 6.41 14.89
CA GLU A 273 -18.88 6.03 15.81
C GLU A 273 -19.68 4.82 15.31
N VAL A 274 -19.99 4.74 14.02
CA VAL A 274 -20.60 3.55 13.42
C VAL A 274 -19.71 2.33 13.63
N PHE A 275 -18.41 2.46 13.37
CA PHE A 275 -17.46 1.35 13.52
C PHE A 275 -17.31 0.89 14.98
N ARG A 276 -17.32 1.82 15.94
CA ARG A 276 -17.36 1.50 17.39
C ARG A 276 -18.56 0.65 17.72
N ARG A 277 -19.77 1.14 17.38
CA ARG A 277 -21.04 0.46 17.68
C ARG A 277 -21.19 -0.87 16.93
N ALA A 278 -20.58 -0.99 15.75
CA ALA A 278 -20.59 -2.21 14.96
C ALA A 278 -19.51 -3.23 15.38
N GLY A 279 -18.57 -2.87 16.27
CA GLY A 279 -17.42 -3.71 16.62
C GLY A 279 -16.49 -3.95 15.43
N MET A 280 -16.30 -2.95 14.57
CA MET A 280 -15.29 -2.92 13.50
C MET A 280 -14.01 -2.29 14.07
N THR A 281 -13.15 -3.13 14.65
CA THR A 281 -12.03 -2.68 15.51
C THR A 281 -10.69 -2.51 14.79
N SER A 282 -10.68 -2.62 13.45
CA SER A 282 -9.49 -2.49 12.62
C SER A 282 -9.72 -1.50 11.49
N VAL A 283 -9.32 -0.25 11.74
CA VAL A 283 -9.25 0.81 10.75
C VAL A 283 -7.79 1.19 10.54
N VAL A 284 -7.37 1.28 9.28
CA VAL A 284 -6.10 1.89 8.88
C VAL A 284 -6.41 3.26 8.32
N LEU A 285 -5.83 4.32 8.89
CA LEU A 285 -5.92 5.66 8.35
C LEU A 285 -4.91 5.84 7.22
N VAL A 286 -5.35 6.42 6.10
CA VAL A 286 -4.56 6.50 4.88
C VAL A 286 -4.48 7.95 4.41
N PRO A 287 -3.49 8.71 4.90
CA PRO A 287 -3.23 10.05 4.39
C PRO A 287 -2.45 10.00 3.08
N THR A 288 -2.99 10.66 2.05
CA THR A 288 -2.20 11.01 0.87
C THR A 288 -1.38 12.24 1.21
N VAL A 289 -0.08 12.07 1.43
CA VAL A 289 0.80 13.15 1.88
C VAL A 289 1.32 13.93 0.69
N ILE A 290 1.04 15.23 0.66
CA ILE A 290 1.45 16.16 -0.38
C ILE A 290 2.20 17.31 0.30
N LYS A 291 3.45 17.52 -0.13
CA LYS A 291 4.27 18.62 0.40
C LYS A 291 3.57 19.95 0.19
N THR A 292 3.63 20.83 1.19
CA THR A 292 2.96 22.15 1.23
C THR A 292 1.43 22.13 1.38
N VAL A 293 0.79 20.96 1.42
CA VAL A 293 -0.68 20.84 1.50
C VAL A 293 -1.12 20.31 2.85
N ASN A 294 -0.58 19.17 3.29
CA ASN A 294 -0.94 18.51 4.56
C ASN A 294 0.25 17.91 5.32
N ASP A 295 1.46 18.06 4.80
CA ASP A 295 2.69 17.54 5.40
C ASP A 295 3.06 18.16 6.76
N HIS A 296 2.37 19.24 7.14
CA HIS A 296 2.48 19.92 8.43
C HIS A 296 1.54 19.35 9.51
N ASP A 297 0.73 18.33 9.20
CA ASP A 297 -0.33 17.79 10.07
C ASP A 297 -0.12 16.31 10.42
N LEU A 298 1.04 15.74 10.08
CA LEU A 298 1.34 14.31 10.26
C LEU A 298 1.40 13.89 11.72
N GLY A 299 2.00 14.70 12.60
CA GLY A 299 2.02 14.44 14.04
C GLY A 299 0.62 14.45 14.66
N ASN A 300 -0.25 15.34 14.19
CA ASN A 300 -1.66 15.37 14.60
C ASN A 300 -2.42 14.15 14.11
N ILE A 301 -2.13 13.62 12.91
CA ILE A 301 -2.71 12.35 12.45
C ILE A 301 -2.32 11.21 13.40
N VAL A 302 -1.06 11.17 13.88
CA VAL A 302 -0.61 10.20 14.90
C VAL A 302 -1.40 10.37 16.20
N LYS A 303 -1.54 11.60 16.71
CA LYS A 303 -2.36 11.92 17.89
C LYS A 303 -3.84 11.55 17.71
N PHE A 304 -4.38 11.75 16.51
CA PHE A 304 -5.76 11.38 16.16
C PHE A 304 -5.94 9.86 16.22
N ALA A 305 -5.04 9.09 15.62
CA ALA A 305 -5.09 7.64 15.70
C ALA A 305 -4.96 7.14 17.15
N ALA A 306 -4.07 7.75 17.94
CA ALA A 306 -3.89 7.44 19.36
C ALA A 306 -5.19 7.59 20.16
N ARG A 307 -5.91 8.70 19.96
CA ARG A 307 -7.20 9.00 20.61
C ARG A 307 -8.35 8.09 20.15
N ASN A 308 -8.19 7.41 19.01
CA ASN A 308 -9.20 6.53 18.42
C ASN A 308 -8.72 5.07 18.35
N MET A 309 -7.79 4.66 19.21
CA MET A 309 -7.22 3.30 19.22
C MET A 309 -8.21 2.20 19.59
N ASP A 310 -9.44 2.53 19.96
CA ASP A 310 -10.51 1.55 20.10
C ASP A 310 -10.95 0.98 18.73
N VAL A 311 -10.80 1.76 17.65
CA VAL A 311 -11.14 1.37 16.27
C VAL A 311 -9.96 1.47 15.29
N VAL A 312 -9.04 2.41 15.47
CA VAL A 312 -7.87 2.63 14.61
C VAL A 312 -6.69 1.78 15.09
N ARG A 313 -6.08 1.03 14.16
CA ARG A 313 -4.94 0.13 14.45
C ARG A 313 -3.65 0.52 13.75
N ALA A 314 -3.75 1.34 12.72
CA ALA A 314 -2.58 1.78 11.97
C ALA A 314 -2.81 3.08 11.22
N ILE A 315 -1.70 3.70 10.84
CA ILE A 315 -1.64 4.76 9.83
C ILE A 315 -0.70 4.26 8.72
N ASN A 316 -1.10 4.41 7.45
CA ASN A 316 -0.18 4.22 6.32
C ASN A 316 -0.09 5.52 5.52
N PHE A 317 0.98 6.28 5.73
CA PHE A 317 1.27 7.50 5.00
C PHE A 317 1.63 7.19 3.54
N GLN A 318 0.97 7.83 2.59
CA GLN A 318 1.22 7.60 1.17
C GLN A 318 1.69 8.89 0.51
N PRO A 319 3.01 9.11 0.38
CA PRO A 319 3.55 10.16 -0.47
C PRO A 319 2.89 10.15 -1.86
N VAL A 320 2.47 11.33 -2.32
CA VAL A 320 1.76 11.48 -3.59
C VAL A 320 2.58 11.01 -4.78
N SER A 321 1.96 10.24 -5.67
CA SER A 321 2.48 9.97 -7.01
C SER A 321 2.00 11.04 -7.98
N LEU A 322 2.94 11.75 -8.60
CA LEU A 322 2.66 12.85 -9.53
C LEU A 322 2.41 12.32 -10.94
N THR A 323 1.23 11.73 -11.15
CA THR A 323 0.82 11.20 -12.46
C THR A 323 0.46 12.30 -13.46
N GLY A 324 0.72 12.05 -14.75
CA GLY A 324 0.55 13.02 -15.83
C GLY A 324 1.77 13.93 -16.03
N MET A 325 1.65 14.88 -16.96
CA MET A 325 2.73 15.82 -17.29
C MET A 325 2.70 17.03 -16.36
N MET A 326 3.72 17.17 -15.52
CA MET A 326 3.87 18.30 -14.60
C MET A 326 5.21 19.00 -14.82
N LYS A 327 5.23 20.35 -14.74
CA LYS A 327 6.48 21.13 -14.83
C LYS A 327 7.39 20.84 -13.62
N ARG A 328 8.72 20.92 -13.83
CA ARG A 328 9.75 20.60 -12.80
C ARG A 328 9.53 21.36 -11.49
N ASN A 329 9.22 22.65 -11.56
CA ASN A 329 8.96 23.48 -10.39
C ASN A 329 7.74 23.02 -9.58
N MET A 330 6.66 22.59 -10.25
CA MET A 330 5.47 22.05 -9.59
C MET A 330 5.74 20.70 -8.94
N ARG A 331 6.55 19.84 -9.60
CA ARG A 331 6.98 18.58 -9.00
C ARG A 331 7.82 18.80 -7.76
N ALA A 332 8.82 19.68 -7.83
CA ALA A 332 9.66 20.03 -6.69
C ALA A 332 8.87 20.64 -5.52
N LYS A 333 7.78 21.37 -5.82
CA LYS A 333 6.89 21.94 -4.80
C LYS A 333 6.09 20.87 -4.04
N PHE A 334 5.52 19.88 -4.75
CA PHE A 334 4.57 18.94 -4.16
C PHE A 334 5.16 17.57 -3.79
N ARG A 335 6.30 17.19 -4.39
CA ARG A 335 6.95 15.90 -4.12
C ARG A 335 7.43 15.85 -2.67
N ILE A 336 7.13 14.74 -2.03
CA ILE A 336 7.63 14.34 -0.72
C ILE A 336 8.12 12.89 -0.82
N THR A 337 9.17 12.52 -0.09
CA THR A 337 9.65 11.14 -0.03
C THR A 337 9.57 10.62 1.40
N ILE A 338 9.91 9.34 1.60
CA ILE A 338 9.88 8.70 2.93
C ILE A 338 10.68 9.53 3.96
N PRO A 339 11.95 9.93 3.70
CA PRO A 339 12.71 10.78 4.61
C PRO A 339 11.99 12.02 5.12
N GLU A 340 11.36 12.81 4.23
CA GLU A 340 10.65 14.01 4.65
C GLU A 340 9.39 13.70 5.46
N VAL A 341 8.65 12.62 5.13
CA VAL A 341 7.52 12.16 5.94
C VAL A 341 8.00 11.81 7.35
N LEU A 342 9.09 11.04 7.47
CA LEU A 342 9.61 10.61 8.77
C LEU A 342 10.14 11.78 9.59
N LYS A 343 10.87 12.70 8.96
CA LYS A 343 11.34 13.93 9.60
C LYS A 343 10.16 14.78 10.09
N ASN A 344 9.12 14.96 9.28
CA ASN A 344 7.95 15.74 9.67
C ASN A 344 7.20 15.08 10.83
N ILE A 345 7.10 13.74 10.88
CA ILE A 345 6.52 13.03 12.02
C ILE A 345 7.37 13.25 13.27
N GLU A 346 8.70 13.12 13.18
CA GLU A 346 9.62 13.35 14.30
C GLU A 346 9.49 14.78 14.84
N ASP A 347 9.57 15.79 13.97
CA ASP A 347 9.45 17.21 14.33
C ASP A 347 8.08 17.51 14.98
N GLN A 348 6.99 16.95 14.45
CA GLN A 348 5.61 17.22 14.91
C GLN A 348 5.15 16.34 16.08
N THR A 349 6.00 15.39 16.50
CA THR A 349 5.83 14.59 17.72
C THR A 349 6.88 14.97 18.77
N ASP A 350 7.48 16.14 18.66
CA ASP A 350 8.49 16.66 19.59
C ASP A 350 9.66 15.70 19.81
N GLY A 351 10.03 14.95 18.77
CA GLY A 351 11.11 13.96 18.79
C GLY A 351 10.77 12.62 19.43
N GLU A 352 9.51 12.37 19.82
CA GLU A 352 9.11 11.10 20.41
C GLU A 352 9.17 9.95 19.40
N VAL A 353 8.65 10.16 18.19
CA VAL A 353 8.69 9.19 17.10
C VAL A 353 9.93 9.45 16.23
N THR A 354 11.09 9.00 16.69
CA THR A 354 12.35 9.30 16.00
C THR A 354 12.46 8.61 14.64
N ARG A 355 13.06 9.29 13.66
CA ARG A 355 13.26 8.74 12.29
C ARG A 355 14.11 7.46 12.27
N ASP A 356 15.01 7.31 13.24
CA ASP A 356 15.84 6.11 13.41
C ASP A 356 15.05 4.88 13.89
N SER A 357 13.80 5.05 14.32
CA SER A 357 12.94 3.95 14.75
C SER A 357 12.22 3.24 13.59
N TRP A 358 12.44 3.71 12.36
CA TRP A 358 11.81 3.19 11.16
C TRP A 358 12.75 2.28 10.38
N TYR A 359 12.17 1.23 9.82
CA TYR A 359 12.88 0.21 9.06
C TYR A 359 12.15 -0.06 7.74
N PRO A 360 12.88 -0.44 6.68
CA PRO A 360 12.24 -0.85 5.43
C PRO A 360 11.44 -2.13 5.66
N ILE A 361 10.33 -2.29 4.93
CA ILE A 361 9.45 -3.47 5.07
C ILE A 361 10.21 -4.80 4.85
N GLY A 362 11.25 -4.79 4.00
CA GLY A 362 12.18 -5.90 3.77
C GLY A 362 12.80 -6.54 5.02
N THR A 363 12.89 -5.80 6.13
CA THR A 363 13.35 -6.35 7.42
C THR A 363 12.49 -7.52 7.92
N SER A 364 11.22 -7.61 7.51
CA SER A 364 10.35 -8.74 7.89
C SER A 364 10.87 -10.09 7.36
N VAL A 365 11.66 -10.07 6.28
CA VAL A 365 12.25 -11.26 5.66
C VAL A 365 13.17 -12.01 6.63
N VAL A 366 13.83 -11.30 7.55
CA VAL A 366 14.68 -11.90 8.60
C VAL A 366 13.88 -12.90 9.42
N PHE A 367 12.67 -12.51 9.85
CA PHE A 367 11.78 -13.38 10.63
C PHE A 367 11.28 -14.56 9.79
N SER A 368 10.84 -14.31 8.55
CA SER A 368 10.39 -15.36 7.63
C SER A 368 11.46 -16.42 7.40
N ARG A 369 12.71 -15.99 7.14
CA ARG A 369 13.85 -16.90 6.90
C ARG A 369 14.27 -17.67 8.14
N LEU A 370 14.19 -17.06 9.33
CA LEU A 370 14.44 -17.77 10.59
C LEU A 370 13.40 -18.88 10.82
N VAL A 371 12.12 -18.56 10.68
CA VAL A 371 11.03 -19.54 10.85
C VAL A 371 11.12 -20.64 9.80
N GLU A 372 11.44 -20.31 8.55
CA GLU A 372 11.68 -21.28 7.50
C GLU A 372 12.85 -22.22 7.84
N ALA A 373 13.97 -21.69 8.33
CA ALA A 373 15.13 -22.48 8.73
C ALA A 373 14.83 -23.41 9.93
N LEU A 374 13.96 -22.99 10.86
CA LEU A 374 13.54 -23.80 12.01
C LEU A 374 12.54 -24.91 11.65
N THR A 375 11.61 -24.60 10.74
CA THR A 375 10.45 -25.46 10.45
C THR A 375 10.61 -26.30 9.18
N GLY A 376 11.50 -25.90 8.28
CA GLY A 376 11.64 -26.46 6.93
C GLY A 376 10.47 -26.11 6.01
N LYS A 377 9.55 -25.24 6.43
CA LYS A 377 8.37 -24.84 5.65
C LYS A 377 8.57 -23.45 5.08
N GLU A 378 8.34 -23.32 3.77
CA GLU A 378 8.44 -22.04 3.08
C GLU A 378 7.54 -20.98 3.74
N GLN A 379 8.11 -19.82 4.02
CA GLN A 379 7.40 -18.69 4.59
C GLN A 379 7.16 -17.59 3.56
N PHE A 380 6.09 -16.83 3.79
CA PHE A 380 5.77 -15.62 3.06
C PHE A 380 6.85 -14.55 3.28
N GLU A 381 7.35 -13.93 2.21
CA GLU A 381 8.40 -12.90 2.27
C GLU A 381 7.91 -11.57 1.69
N MET A 382 8.23 -10.46 2.36
CA MET A 382 8.00 -9.09 1.85
C MET A 382 9.34 -8.43 1.55
N ALA A 383 10.06 -8.97 0.57
CA ALA A 383 11.36 -8.46 0.11
C ALA A 383 11.21 -7.35 -0.95
N ASN A 384 10.38 -6.35 -0.66
CA ASN A 384 10.18 -5.21 -1.54
C ASN A 384 11.43 -4.30 -1.54
N HIS A 385 11.58 -3.47 -2.59
CA HIS A 385 12.70 -2.54 -2.67
C HIS A 385 12.70 -1.55 -1.47
N PRO A 386 13.82 -1.27 -0.79
CA PRO A 386 13.84 -0.48 0.44
C PRO A 386 13.26 0.93 0.31
N SER A 387 13.41 1.57 -0.85
CA SER A 387 12.80 2.88 -1.15
C SER A 387 11.26 2.86 -1.35
N CYS A 388 10.61 1.69 -1.31
CA CYS A 388 9.15 1.59 -1.50
C CYS A 388 8.36 1.87 -0.22
N GLY A 389 8.80 1.37 0.93
CA GLY A 389 8.04 1.56 2.17
C GLY A 389 8.83 1.31 3.43
N ALA A 390 8.35 1.89 4.51
CA ALA A 390 8.94 1.81 5.84
C ALA A 390 7.85 1.59 6.89
N GLY A 391 8.22 1.02 8.03
CA GLY A 391 7.30 0.84 9.15
C GLY A 391 7.97 0.96 10.50
N THR A 392 7.17 1.30 11.50
CA THR A 392 7.51 1.22 12.93
C THR A 392 6.25 0.95 13.75
N TYR A 393 6.44 0.55 15.01
CA TYR A 393 5.37 0.47 15.99
C TYR A 393 5.66 1.44 17.11
N ILE A 394 4.59 2.06 17.62
CA ILE A 394 4.64 2.92 18.79
C ILE A 394 3.70 2.39 19.88
N TYR A 395 4.19 2.39 21.11
CA TYR A 395 3.35 2.25 22.30
C TYR A 395 2.88 3.63 22.74
N ILE A 396 1.67 3.71 23.28
CA ILE A 396 1.07 4.99 23.70
C ILE A 396 0.95 5.02 25.21
N GLU A 397 1.69 5.93 25.83
CA GLU A 397 1.58 6.22 27.25
C GLU A 397 0.76 7.49 27.46
N TRP A 398 -0.30 7.42 28.26
CA TRP A 398 -1.14 8.57 28.55
C TRP A 398 -0.63 9.33 29.76
N ARG A 399 -0.30 10.62 29.60
CA ARG A 399 0.10 11.50 30.71
C ARG A 399 -0.78 12.74 30.69
N ASN A 400 -1.47 13.02 31.79
CA ASN A 400 -2.36 14.19 31.91
C ASN A 400 -3.40 14.35 30.77
N GLY A 401 -3.87 13.24 30.18
CA GLY A 401 -4.85 13.26 29.09
C GLY A 401 -4.25 13.45 27.68
N GLU A 402 -2.93 13.58 27.56
CA GLU A 402 -2.21 13.63 26.29
C GLU A 402 -1.47 12.31 25.99
N PRO A 403 -1.45 11.87 24.71
CA PRO A 403 -0.70 10.70 24.30
C PRO A 403 0.78 11.03 24.13
N HIS A 404 1.64 10.22 24.73
CA HIS A 404 3.10 10.21 24.50
C HIS A 404 3.50 8.92 23.78
N PHE A 405 4.37 9.04 22.79
CA PHE A 405 4.73 7.96 21.89
C PHE A 405 6.08 7.35 22.24
N ILE A 406 6.10 6.02 22.41
CA ILE A 406 7.33 5.28 22.68
C ILE A 406 7.54 4.29 21.53
N PRO A 407 8.44 4.58 20.57
CA PRO A 407 8.79 3.64 19.51
C PRO A 407 9.39 2.36 20.06
N ILE A 408 9.12 1.24 19.39
CA ILE A 408 9.63 -0.07 19.82
C ILE A 408 11.15 -0.14 19.92
N SER A 409 11.86 0.59 19.07
CA SER A 409 13.33 0.70 19.07
C SER A 409 13.90 1.31 20.35
N LYS A 410 13.08 1.99 21.17
CA LYS A 410 13.53 2.59 22.43
C LYS A 410 13.63 1.58 23.57
N PHE A 411 12.97 0.42 23.44
CA PHE A 411 12.98 -0.65 24.43
C PHE A 411 13.28 -2.03 23.86
N ILE A 412 13.43 -2.15 22.54
CA ILE A 412 13.95 -3.31 21.83
C ILE A 412 15.16 -2.85 21.01
N ASP A 413 16.33 -3.42 21.27
CA ASP A 413 17.49 -3.31 20.36
C ASP A 413 17.17 -4.09 19.08
N LEU A 414 16.45 -3.43 18.18
CA LEU A 414 15.88 -4.07 17.00
C LEU A 414 16.98 -4.45 15.99
N GLU A 415 18.01 -3.63 15.83
CA GLU A 415 19.14 -3.95 14.93
C GLU A 415 19.91 -5.16 15.45
N GLY A 416 20.31 -5.15 16.73
CA GLY A 416 21.00 -6.29 17.33
C GLY A 416 20.16 -7.58 17.28
N LEU A 417 18.85 -7.47 17.50
CA LEU A 417 17.93 -8.61 17.41
C LEU A 417 17.83 -9.16 15.98
N LEU A 418 17.70 -8.29 14.98
CA LEU A 418 17.62 -8.67 13.57
C LEU A 418 18.91 -9.33 13.09
N GLU A 419 20.06 -8.77 13.44
CA GLU A 419 21.37 -9.36 13.11
C GLU A 419 21.54 -10.73 13.77
N TYR A 420 21.17 -10.85 15.05
CA TYR A 420 21.18 -12.13 15.76
C TYR A 420 20.26 -13.18 15.10
N PHE A 421 19.06 -12.79 14.67
CA PHE A 421 18.16 -13.69 13.96
C PHE A 421 18.69 -14.10 12.59
N LYS A 422 19.33 -13.19 11.87
CA LYS A 422 20.01 -13.49 10.60
C LYS A 422 21.12 -14.51 10.81
N GLU A 423 21.99 -14.29 11.78
CA GLU A 423 23.08 -15.21 12.16
C GLU A 423 22.54 -16.62 12.48
N LYS A 424 21.47 -16.70 13.28
CA LYS A 424 20.87 -18.00 13.63
C LYS A 424 20.17 -18.70 12.46
N ALA A 425 19.59 -17.95 11.54
CA ALA A 425 19.04 -18.52 10.32
C ALA A 425 20.15 -19.08 9.41
N GLU A 426 21.32 -18.44 9.36
CA GLU A 426 22.50 -18.91 8.63
C GLU A 426 23.11 -20.17 9.27
N GLU A 427 23.32 -20.20 10.59
CA GLU A 427 23.79 -21.41 11.31
C GLU A 427 22.90 -22.63 11.04
N LEU A 428 21.57 -22.44 11.04
CA LEU A 428 20.62 -23.52 10.73
C LEU A 428 20.76 -24.02 9.30
N LYS A 429 20.98 -23.13 8.32
CA LYS A 429 21.20 -23.49 6.92
C LYS A 429 22.52 -24.25 6.72
N GLU A 430 23.54 -23.94 7.52
CA GLU A 430 24.83 -24.65 7.54
C GLU A 430 24.77 -26.01 8.25
N GLY A 431 23.61 -26.40 8.78
CA GLY A 431 23.38 -27.72 9.37
C GLY A 431 23.43 -27.77 10.90
N ALA A 432 23.40 -26.63 11.59
CA ALA A 432 23.32 -26.60 13.05
C ALA A 432 22.04 -27.27 13.57
N ASN A 433 22.12 -27.86 14.77
CA ASN A 433 20.98 -28.55 15.37
C ASN A 433 19.86 -27.56 15.75
N LYS A 434 18.66 -27.73 15.17
CA LYS A 434 17.51 -26.84 15.39
C LYS A 434 17.07 -26.68 16.84
N TYR A 435 17.17 -27.73 17.66
CA TYR A 435 16.78 -27.65 19.07
C TYR A 435 17.76 -26.82 19.88
N TRP A 436 19.06 -26.94 19.55
CA TRP A 436 20.12 -26.13 20.15
C TRP A 436 19.98 -24.65 19.79
N ILE A 437 19.72 -24.35 18.52
CA ILE A 437 19.47 -22.97 18.06
C ILE A 437 18.20 -22.41 18.68
N GLY A 438 17.11 -23.17 18.70
CA GLY A 438 15.86 -22.80 19.38
C GLY A 438 16.10 -22.43 20.84
N MET A 439 16.86 -23.24 21.59
CA MET A 439 17.20 -22.93 22.99
C MET A 439 18.03 -21.64 23.12
N LYS A 440 19.03 -21.43 22.25
CA LYS A 440 19.83 -20.19 22.22
C LYS A 440 18.96 -18.97 21.93
N LEU A 441 18.04 -19.05 20.96
CA LEU A 441 17.10 -17.98 20.64
C LEU A 441 16.29 -17.60 21.88
N LEU A 442 15.66 -18.57 22.53
CA LEU A 442 14.84 -18.33 23.73
C LEU A 442 15.63 -17.67 24.88
N TYR A 443 16.87 -18.10 25.10
CA TYR A 443 17.70 -17.54 26.17
C TYR A 443 18.21 -16.13 25.85
N ASN A 444 18.68 -15.89 24.63
CA ASN A 444 19.35 -14.63 24.26
C ASN A 444 18.40 -13.51 23.86
N VAL A 445 17.16 -13.79 23.41
CA VAL A 445 16.20 -12.75 23.02
C VAL A 445 15.95 -11.73 24.14
N ARG A 446 16.04 -12.14 25.42
CA ARG A 446 15.93 -11.26 26.58
C ARG A 446 16.96 -10.13 26.62
N LYS A 447 18.14 -10.33 26.02
CA LYS A 447 19.24 -9.36 26.03
C LYS A 447 18.94 -8.12 25.19
N PHE A 448 18.04 -8.25 24.23
CA PHE A 448 17.66 -7.17 23.33
C PHE A 448 16.46 -6.36 23.86
N ILE A 449 15.97 -6.64 25.07
CA ILE A 449 14.77 -5.99 25.63
C ILE A 449 15.18 -5.18 26.86
N ASP A 450 14.99 -3.87 26.78
CA ASP A 450 15.10 -2.96 27.91
C ASP A 450 13.74 -2.89 28.65
N LYS A 451 13.63 -3.66 29.74
CA LYS A 451 12.39 -3.73 30.53
C LYS A 451 12.06 -2.44 31.26
N GLU A 452 13.03 -1.57 31.51
CA GLU A 452 12.80 -0.31 32.24
C GLU A 452 12.13 0.73 31.34
N LYS A 453 12.47 0.70 30.04
CA LYS A 453 11.89 1.60 29.02
C LYS A 453 10.67 1.01 28.30
N GLY A 454 10.44 -0.29 28.45
CA GLY A 454 9.30 -0.99 27.86
C GLY A 454 7.96 -0.69 28.56
N PRO A 455 6.84 -1.07 27.92
CA PRO A 455 5.51 -0.93 28.52
C PRO A 455 5.39 -1.74 29.82
N LYS A 456 4.90 -1.10 30.89
CA LYS A 456 4.78 -1.74 32.22
C LYS A 456 3.62 -2.72 32.31
N ASP A 457 2.61 -2.55 31.47
CA ASP A 457 1.40 -3.36 31.42
C ASP A 457 1.49 -4.53 30.43
N PHE A 458 2.63 -4.70 29.74
CA PHE A 458 2.81 -5.70 28.70
C PHE A 458 4.19 -6.39 28.74
N ASP A 459 4.20 -7.71 28.64
CA ASP A 459 5.44 -8.49 28.61
C ASP A 459 5.96 -8.66 27.17
N VAL A 460 6.84 -7.73 26.77
CA VAL A 460 7.53 -7.75 25.47
C VAL A 460 8.34 -9.04 25.25
N TYR A 461 8.91 -9.61 26.32
CA TYR A 461 9.63 -10.87 26.20
C TYR A 461 8.68 -12.02 25.87
N LYS A 462 7.52 -12.09 26.53
CA LYS A 462 6.51 -13.10 26.23
C LYS A 462 6.01 -13.00 24.79
N MET A 463 5.87 -11.79 24.25
CA MET A 463 5.54 -11.59 22.83
C MET A 463 6.60 -12.19 21.91
N LEU A 464 7.88 -11.80 22.07
CA LEU A 464 8.96 -12.31 21.23
C LEU A 464 9.17 -13.83 21.41
N TYR A 465 8.97 -14.33 22.63
CA TYR A 465 8.94 -15.76 22.94
C TYR A 465 7.87 -16.49 22.12
N ASN A 466 6.65 -15.96 22.05
CA ASN A 466 5.57 -16.57 21.28
C ASN A 466 5.87 -16.54 19.77
N VAL A 467 6.52 -15.50 19.26
CA VAL A 467 6.96 -15.47 17.84
C VAL A 467 7.92 -16.63 17.55
N VAL A 468 8.89 -16.89 18.43
CA VAL A 468 9.86 -17.98 18.27
C VAL A 468 9.23 -19.36 18.48
N VAL A 469 8.36 -19.53 19.48
CA VAL A 469 7.82 -20.85 19.86
C VAL A 469 6.59 -21.24 19.07
N SER A 470 5.63 -20.32 18.93
CA SER A 470 4.36 -20.60 18.26
C SER A 470 4.50 -20.60 16.75
N HIS A 471 5.61 -20.06 16.20
CA HIS A 471 5.82 -19.87 14.77
C HIS A 471 4.61 -19.22 14.07
N ASN A 472 3.82 -18.45 14.83
CA ASN A 472 2.49 -17.98 14.45
C ASN A 472 2.36 -16.49 14.79
N TYR A 473 2.19 -15.70 13.75
CA TYR A 473 1.98 -14.26 13.81
C TYR A 473 0.64 -13.85 14.45
N GLU A 474 -0.30 -14.78 14.67
CA GLU A 474 -1.54 -14.51 15.43
C GLU A 474 -1.25 -14.06 16.88
N ALA A 475 -0.12 -14.46 17.45
CA ALA A 475 0.33 -13.99 18.76
C ALA A 475 0.63 -12.48 18.80
N LEU A 476 0.82 -11.83 17.63
CA LEU A 476 0.94 -10.37 17.52
C LEU A 476 -0.42 -9.67 17.60
N GLY A 477 -1.54 -10.41 17.55
CA GLY A 477 -2.87 -9.82 17.64
C GLY A 477 -3.03 -8.94 18.88
N GLU A 478 -2.73 -9.47 20.07
CA GLU A 478 -2.79 -8.70 21.34
C GLU A 478 -1.85 -7.49 21.32
N TRP A 479 -0.67 -7.63 20.70
CA TRP A 479 0.29 -6.55 20.53
C TRP A 479 -0.27 -5.41 19.64
N HIS A 480 -0.93 -5.75 18.54
CA HIS A 480 -1.59 -4.79 17.65
C HIS A 480 -2.76 -4.04 18.32
N TYR A 481 -3.35 -4.60 19.38
CA TYR A 481 -4.37 -3.89 20.18
C TYR A 481 -3.76 -2.89 21.17
N ARG A 482 -2.48 -3.05 21.53
CA ARG A 482 -1.76 -2.21 22.50
C ARG A 482 -0.75 -1.24 21.88
N THR A 483 -0.49 -1.38 20.59
CA THR A 483 0.44 -0.54 19.83
C THR A 483 -0.25 0.02 18.60
N LEU A 484 0.28 1.12 18.08
CA LEU A 484 -0.15 1.69 16.82
C LEU A 484 0.95 1.46 15.78
N PHE A 485 0.59 0.83 14.65
CA PHE A 485 1.50 0.67 13.52
C PHE A 485 1.53 1.96 12.71
N LEU A 486 2.73 2.48 12.45
CA LEU A 486 2.95 3.59 11.53
C LEU A 486 3.71 3.04 10.32
N GLY A 487 3.08 3.10 9.16
CA GLY A 487 3.66 2.71 7.88
C GLY A 487 3.76 3.90 6.93
N THR A 488 4.65 3.79 5.94
CA THR A 488 4.64 4.67 4.78
C THR A 488 4.90 3.88 3.51
N MET A 489 4.21 4.21 2.42
CA MET A 489 4.36 3.58 1.11
C MET A 489 4.47 4.64 0.00
N HIS A 490 5.64 4.76 -0.59
CA HIS A 490 5.96 5.76 -1.61
C HIS A 490 5.83 5.16 -3.01
N PHE A 491 4.82 5.58 -3.78
CA PHE A 491 4.65 5.13 -5.16
C PHE A 491 5.43 6.01 -6.15
N MET A 492 5.91 5.40 -7.23
CA MET A 492 6.65 6.10 -8.29
C MET A 492 5.73 6.90 -9.21
N ASP A 493 6.33 7.80 -9.97
CA ASP A 493 5.76 8.39 -11.18
C ASP A 493 6.75 8.29 -12.35
N LEU A 494 6.39 8.79 -13.53
CA LEU A 494 7.23 8.70 -14.72
C LEU A 494 8.60 9.37 -14.56
N TYR A 495 8.76 10.33 -13.66
CA TYR A 495 10.01 11.07 -13.49
C TYR A 495 11.00 10.33 -12.60
N ASN A 496 10.54 9.69 -11.53
CA ASN A 496 11.38 8.87 -10.63
C ASN A 496 11.23 7.34 -10.80
N TYR A 497 10.64 6.91 -11.93
CA TYR A 497 10.39 5.50 -12.22
C TYR A 497 11.67 4.65 -12.22
N ASP A 498 11.68 3.56 -11.47
CA ASP A 498 12.79 2.61 -11.40
C ASP A 498 12.27 1.19 -11.66
N ILE A 499 12.80 0.54 -12.68
CA ILE A 499 12.42 -0.83 -13.05
C ILE A 499 12.77 -1.85 -11.96
N ASN A 500 13.83 -1.64 -11.17
CA ASN A 500 14.14 -2.53 -10.04
C ASN A 500 13.02 -2.55 -9.00
N ARG A 501 12.42 -1.38 -8.73
CA ARG A 501 11.25 -1.28 -7.84
C ARG A 501 10.02 -1.98 -8.40
N VAL A 502 9.82 -1.95 -9.72
CA VAL A 502 8.72 -2.70 -10.39
C VAL A 502 8.90 -4.20 -10.24
N MET A 503 10.11 -4.70 -10.49
CA MET A 503 10.42 -6.13 -10.44
C MET A 503 10.29 -6.72 -9.03
N ARG A 504 10.43 -5.89 -8.00
CA ARG A 504 10.30 -6.25 -6.57
C ARG A 504 9.00 -5.78 -5.93
N CYS A 505 8.02 -5.36 -6.72
CA CYS A 505 6.73 -4.95 -6.20
C CYS A 505 5.97 -6.15 -5.64
N ASP A 506 5.39 -6.01 -4.46
CA ASP A 506 4.54 -7.00 -3.79
C ASP A 506 3.07 -6.55 -3.71
N ILE A 507 2.82 -5.25 -3.91
CA ILE A 507 1.48 -4.68 -4.09
C ILE A 507 1.09 -4.75 -5.56
N HIS A 508 0.00 -5.47 -5.85
CA HIS A 508 -0.45 -5.71 -7.21
C HIS A 508 -1.91 -5.29 -7.42
N TYR A 509 -2.33 -5.26 -8.67
CA TYR A 509 -3.73 -5.30 -9.09
C TYR A 509 -4.01 -6.63 -9.76
N VAL A 510 -5.16 -7.24 -9.46
CA VAL A 510 -5.73 -8.26 -10.34
C VAL A 510 -6.72 -7.59 -11.28
N VAL A 511 -6.70 -8.01 -12.54
CA VAL A 511 -7.56 -7.47 -13.59
C VAL A 511 -8.47 -8.54 -14.20
N PRO A 512 -9.62 -8.17 -14.81
CA PRO A 512 -10.62 -9.12 -15.29
C PRO A 512 -10.14 -10.15 -16.33
N ASP A 513 -9.05 -9.87 -17.04
CA ASP A 513 -8.41 -10.81 -17.97
C ASP A 513 -7.54 -11.86 -17.25
N GLY A 514 -7.41 -11.75 -15.93
CA GLY A 514 -6.69 -12.66 -15.06
C GLY A 514 -5.23 -12.28 -14.76
N ARG A 515 -4.70 -11.22 -15.37
CA ARG A 515 -3.33 -10.76 -15.12
C ARG A 515 -3.19 -10.15 -13.72
N VAL A 516 -1.97 -10.22 -13.20
CA VAL A 516 -1.56 -9.59 -11.94
C VAL A 516 -0.47 -8.56 -12.24
N ILE A 517 -0.74 -7.28 -11.99
CA ILE A 517 0.09 -6.16 -12.48
C ILE A 517 0.63 -5.36 -11.28
N PRO A 518 1.94 -5.04 -11.23
CA PRO A 518 2.51 -4.21 -10.16
C PRO A 518 1.80 -2.87 -10.03
N PHE A 519 1.64 -2.38 -8.80
CA PHE A 519 0.90 -1.15 -8.51
C PHE A 519 1.37 0.05 -9.34
N CYS A 520 2.69 0.30 -9.39
CA CYS A 520 3.24 1.44 -10.13
C CYS A 520 3.06 1.24 -11.64
N THR A 521 3.23 0.03 -12.18
CA THR A 521 2.97 -0.21 -13.60
C THR A 521 1.51 0.07 -13.96
N TYR A 522 0.57 -0.44 -13.16
CA TYR A 522 -0.86 -0.27 -13.39
C TYR A 522 -1.29 1.21 -13.38
N ASN A 523 -0.77 1.99 -12.43
CA ASN A 523 -1.19 3.37 -12.22
C ASN A 523 -0.39 4.41 -13.01
N VAL A 524 0.90 4.17 -13.28
CA VAL A 524 1.78 5.11 -13.99
C VAL A 524 1.71 4.92 -15.50
N LEU A 525 1.59 3.67 -15.98
CA LEU A 525 1.35 3.33 -17.38
C LEU A 525 -0.13 3.00 -17.58
N ASN A 526 -0.99 3.87 -17.07
CA ASN A 526 -2.42 3.67 -17.01
C ASN A 526 -3.05 3.44 -18.37
N ASP A 527 -2.62 4.17 -19.40
CA ASP A 527 -3.11 4.04 -20.77
C ASP A 527 -2.78 2.67 -21.39
N LEU A 528 -1.65 2.07 -21.02
CA LEU A 528 -1.25 0.74 -21.52
C LEU A 528 -1.93 -0.39 -20.75
N TYR A 529 -2.17 -0.21 -19.44
CA TYR A 529 -2.67 -1.27 -18.57
C TYR A 529 -4.06 -0.96 -18.02
N ARG A 530 -4.17 -0.10 -17.01
CA ARG A 530 -5.43 0.18 -16.29
C ARG A 530 -6.56 0.57 -17.23
N ASP A 531 -6.42 1.68 -17.94
CA ASP A 531 -7.49 2.28 -18.74
C ASP A 531 -7.83 1.40 -19.94
N LYS A 532 -6.85 0.67 -20.51
CA LYS A 532 -7.07 -0.33 -21.55
C LYS A 532 -7.96 -1.46 -21.06
N VAL A 533 -7.58 -2.12 -19.97
CA VAL A 533 -8.34 -3.25 -19.41
C VAL A 533 -9.72 -2.79 -18.96
N LEU A 534 -9.83 -1.68 -18.22
CA LEU A 534 -11.13 -1.21 -17.74
C LEU A 534 -12.08 -0.88 -18.91
N ARG A 535 -11.55 -0.38 -20.04
CA ARG A 535 -12.32 -0.11 -21.26
C ARG A 535 -12.76 -1.40 -21.97
N GLU A 536 -11.96 -2.45 -21.98
CA GLU A 536 -12.33 -3.75 -22.55
C GLU A 536 -13.53 -4.39 -21.81
N TYR A 537 -13.70 -4.07 -20.53
CA TYR A 537 -14.77 -4.58 -19.66
C TYR A 537 -15.77 -3.49 -19.27
N GLN A 538 -15.88 -2.43 -20.08
CA GLN A 538 -16.74 -1.29 -19.78
C GLN A 538 -18.22 -1.61 -19.98
N ILE A 539 -19.05 -0.90 -19.21
CA ILE A 539 -20.48 -0.75 -19.42
C ILE A 539 -20.69 0.66 -20.00
N PRO A 540 -21.25 0.79 -21.22
CA PRO A 540 -21.57 2.09 -21.79
C PRO A 540 -22.50 2.90 -20.88
N LEU A 541 -22.29 4.23 -20.83
CA LEU A 541 -23.07 5.10 -19.94
C LEU A 541 -24.58 5.03 -20.24
N ASP A 542 -24.97 5.01 -21.50
CA ASP A 542 -26.38 4.93 -21.90
C ASP A 542 -27.05 3.64 -21.42
N ASP A 543 -26.34 2.52 -21.48
CA ASP A 543 -26.87 1.23 -21.03
C ASP A 543 -26.95 1.17 -19.50
N TRP A 544 -25.98 1.78 -18.81
CA TRP A 544 -26.05 1.97 -17.37
C TRP A 544 -27.25 2.83 -16.97
N ILE A 545 -27.44 3.99 -17.61
CA ILE A 545 -28.54 4.93 -17.33
C ILE A 545 -29.90 4.28 -17.60
N LYS A 546 -30.05 3.53 -18.71
CA LYS A 546 -31.29 2.78 -18.99
C LYS A 546 -31.65 1.81 -17.87
N LYS A 547 -30.65 1.20 -17.23
CA LYS A 547 -30.85 0.20 -16.19
C LYS A 547 -30.99 0.78 -14.78
N HIS A 548 -30.22 1.81 -14.44
CA HIS A 548 -30.09 2.35 -13.09
C HIS A 548 -30.66 3.77 -12.93
N GLY A 549 -31.15 4.38 -14.01
CA GLY A 549 -31.70 5.73 -14.04
C GLY A 549 -30.65 6.83 -14.19
N GLU A 550 -31.10 8.02 -14.59
CA GLU A 550 -30.21 9.18 -14.87
C GLU A 550 -29.43 9.66 -13.65
N ASN A 551 -30.00 9.51 -12.45
CA ASN A 551 -29.37 9.98 -11.20
C ASN A 551 -28.27 9.03 -10.67
N SER A 552 -28.00 7.92 -11.36
CA SER A 552 -27.00 6.94 -10.93
C SER A 552 -25.55 7.31 -11.28
N LEU A 553 -25.35 8.40 -12.04
CA LEU A 553 -24.06 8.90 -12.51
C LEU A 553 -24.01 10.44 -12.48
N GLY A 554 -22.79 10.99 -12.62
CA GLY A 554 -22.57 12.42 -12.79
C GLY A 554 -22.82 13.23 -11.52
N ASP A 555 -23.13 14.52 -11.68
CA ASP A 555 -23.32 15.45 -10.56
C ASP A 555 -24.46 15.06 -9.61
N ALA A 556 -25.43 14.26 -10.07
CA ALA A 556 -26.56 13.79 -9.28
C ALA A 556 -26.13 12.77 -8.20
N MET A 557 -25.12 11.93 -8.48
CA MET A 557 -24.60 10.98 -7.51
C MET A 557 -23.56 11.59 -6.56
N LYS A 558 -23.07 12.81 -6.84
CA LYS A 558 -22.04 13.46 -6.03
C LYS A 558 -22.60 13.87 -4.68
N TYR A 559 -21.83 13.59 -3.64
CA TYR A 559 -22.21 13.94 -2.29
C TYR A 559 -22.13 15.45 -2.05
N ARG A 560 -23.29 16.05 -1.78
CA ARG A 560 -23.41 17.46 -1.39
C ARG A 560 -23.50 17.56 0.12
N ARG A 561 -22.35 17.77 0.77
CA ARG A 561 -22.30 17.90 2.23
C ARG A 561 -22.92 19.19 2.73
N VAL A 562 -23.53 19.11 3.90
CA VAL A 562 -23.93 20.29 4.70
C VAL A 562 -23.06 20.32 5.94
N ALA A 563 -21.84 20.85 5.80
CA ALA A 563 -20.82 20.86 6.85
C ALA A 563 -21.33 21.42 8.19
N SER A 564 -22.10 22.50 8.14
CA SER A 564 -22.68 23.17 9.33
C SER A 564 -23.62 22.28 10.14
N THR A 565 -24.22 21.25 9.55
CA THR A 565 -25.04 20.27 10.27
C THR A 565 -24.17 19.27 11.02
N LEU A 566 -23.10 18.79 10.38
CA LEU A 566 -22.15 17.84 10.97
C LEU A 566 -21.35 18.52 12.10
N GLU A 567 -20.94 19.77 11.93
CA GLU A 567 -20.17 20.52 12.93
C GLU A 567 -20.93 20.78 14.24
N LYS A 568 -22.28 20.78 14.19
CA LYS A 568 -23.10 20.98 15.38
C LYS A 568 -23.14 19.76 16.30
N GLY A 569 -22.86 18.57 15.77
CA GLY A 569 -22.96 17.31 16.53
C GLY A 569 -21.90 17.21 17.62
N GLU A 570 -22.29 16.66 18.76
CA GLU A 570 -21.39 16.46 19.90
C GLU A 570 -20.21 15.55 19.53
N ILE A 571 -20.46 14.50 18.74
CA ILE A 571 -19.42 13.56 18.27
C ILE A 571 -18.34 14.29 17.46
N TYR A 572 -18.73 15.25 16.62
CA TYR A 572 -17.78 16.04 15.84
C TYR A 572 -16.90 16.89 16.75
N LYS A 573 -17.52 17.64 17.68
CA LYS A 573 -16.81 18.50 18.64
C LYS A 573 -15.86 17.69 19.51
N GLU A 574 -16.32 16.58 20.06
CA GLU A 574 -15.53 15.71 20.92
C GLU A 574 -14.35 15.06 20.19
N THR A 575 -14.55 14.70 18.92
CA THR A 575 -13.48 14.13 18.09
C THR A 575 -12.39 15.14 17.80
N TYR A 576 -12.77 16.40 17.53
CA TYR A 576 -11.82 17.43 17.08
C TYR A 576 -11.36 18.44 18.15
N LYS A 577 -11.87 18.38 19.40
CA LYS A 577 -11.53 19.34 20.47
C LYS A 577 -10.03 19.48 20.80
N TYR A 578 -9.21 18.50 20.41
CA TYR A 578 -7.76 18.49 20.66
C TYR A 578 -6.93 18.97 19.46
N PHE A 579 -7.58 19.35 18.36
CA PHE A 579 -6.92 19.75 17.12
C PHE A 579 -7.34 21.19 16.82
N ASN A 580 -6.36 22.08 16.69
CA ASN A 580 -6.63 23.47 16.37
C ASN A 580 -7.18 23.59 14.93
N GLU A 581 -8.09 24.54 14.71
CA GLU A 581 -8.59 24.89 13.36
C GLU A 581 -7.56 25.62 12.50
#